data_AF-A0A969DAT9-F1
#
_entry.id   AF-A0A969DAT9-F1
#
_cell.length_a   1.000
_cell.length_b   1.000
_cell.length_c   1.000
_cell.angle_alpha   90.00
_cell.angle_beta   90.00
_cell.angle_gamma   90.00
#
_symmetry.space_group_name_H-M   'P 1'
#
loop_
_entity.id
_entity.type
_entity.pdbx_description
1 polymer ?
#
loop_
_entity_poly.entity_id
_entity_poly.type
_entity_poly.pdbx_seq_one_letter_code
_entity_poly.pdbx_strand_id
1 'polypeptide(L)' 'MVRHVQAMHSYTVAKLIQKVASSGQISRKDYMHLTSMILSMTTMTPFDRRRINQVLDAVQTQQITLLD' A
#
# COMPACT_ATOMS: atom_id res chain seq x y z
N MET A 1 -3.70 -24.03 7.99
CA MET A 1 -2.92 -22.92 8.57
C MET A 1 -2.89 -21.68 7.64
N VAL A 2 -4.04 -21.21 7.13
CA VAL A 2 -4.08 -20.17 6.06
C VAL A 2 -4.51 -18.77 6.53
N ARG A 3 -5.06 -18.64 7.74
CA ARG A 3 -5.60 -17.34 8.26
C ARG A 3 -4.53 -16.37 8.79
N HIS A 4 -3.36 -16.86 9.19
CA HIS A 4 -2.34 -16.01 9.84
C HIS A 4 -1.57 -15.11 8.85
N VAL A 5 -1.33 -15.57 7.62
CA VAL A 5 -0.54 -14.82 6.61
C VAL A 5 -1.32 -13.61 6.07
N GLN A 6 -2.65 -13.73 5.94
CA GLN A 6 -3.51 -12.64 5.50
C GLN A 6 -3.59 -11.50 6.54
N ALA A 7 -3.65 -11.84 7.83
CA ALA A 7 -3.71 -10.84 8.90
C ALA A 7 -2.43 -10.01 9.02
N MET A 8 -1.23 -10.62 8.87
CA MET A 8 0.04 -9.90 8.89
C MET A 8 0.25 -9.01 7.64
N HIS A 9 -0.25 -9.43 6.48
CA HIS A 9 -0.22 -8.60 5.26
C HIS A 9 -1.10 -7.36 5.39
N SER A 10 -2.35 -7.51 5.86
CA SER A 10 -3.23 -6.34 6.08
C SER A 10 -2.67 -5.40 7.16
N TYR A 11 -1.99 -5.90 8.19
CA TYR A 11 -1.36 -5.05 9.20
C TYR A 11 -0.22 -4.21 8.62
N THR A 12 0.63 -4.81 7.79
CA THR A 12 1.76 -4.11 7.15
C THR A 12 1.28 -3.06 6.15
N VAL A 13 0.28 -3.39 5.33
CA VAL A 13 -0.35 -2.45 4.38
C VAL A 13 -1.02 -1.30 5.10
N ALA A 14 -1.84 -1.57 6.12
CA ALA A 14 -2.53 -0.53 6.89
C ALA A 14 -1.55 0.43 7.60
N LYS A 15 -0.44 -0.09 8.14
CA LYS A 15 0.60 0.72 8.79
C LYS A 15 1.34 1.60 7.79
N LEU A 16 1.62 1.08 6.60
CA LEU A 16 2.29 1.80 5.53
C LEU A 16 1.38 2.91 4.97
N ILE A 17 0.10 2.63 4.77
CA ILE A 17 -0.90 3.63 4.39
C ILE A 17 -1.05 4.71 5.46
N GLN A 18 -1.14 4.36 6.75
CA GLN A 18 -1.21 5.36 7.83
C GLN A 18 0.04 6.23 7.85
N LYS A 19 1.23 5.63 7.69
CA LYS A 19 2.49 6.39 7.62
C LYS A 19 2.45 7.40 6.48
N VAL A 20 2.02 6.97 5.30
CA VAL A 20 1.92 7.80 4.10
C VAL A 20 0.87 8.91 4.25
N ALA A 21 -0.30 8.60 4.84
CA ALA A 21 -1.34 9.59 5.13
C ALA A 21 -0.87 10.66 6.12
N SER A 22 -0.06 10.29 7.11
CA SER A 22 0.46 11.23 8.11
C SER A 22 1.66 12.04 7.63
N SER A 23 2.54 11.47 6.79
CA SER A 23 3.74 12.16 6.29
C SER A 23 3.50 12.93 5.00
N GLY A 24 2.47 12.57 4.22
CA GLY A 24 2.33 13.04 2.83
C GLY A 24 3.46 12.56 1.92
N GLN A 25 4.21 11.55 2.34
CA GLN A 25 5.44 11.09 1.69
C GLN A 25 5.52 9.57 1.64
N ILE A 26 6.04 9.03 0.55
CA ILE A 26 6.29 7.60 0.39
C ILE A 26 7.67 7.35 -0.21
N SER A 27 8.39 6.33 0.25
CA SER A 27 9.67 5.94 -0.36
C SER A 27 9.45 5.18 -1.67
N ARG A 28 10.41 5.24 -2.61
CA ARG A 28 10.34 4.47 -3.85
C ARG A 28 10.22 2.97 -3.59
N LYS A 29 10.93 2.45 -2.58
CA LYS A 29 10.83 1.05 -2.16
C LYS A 29 9.41 0.68 -1.74
N ASP A 30 8.78 1.51 -0.92
CA ASP A 30 7.43 1.29 -0.43
C ASP A 30 6.40 1.39 -1.58
N TYR A 31 6.56 2.37 -2.47
CA TYR A 31 5.72 2.53 -3.67
C TYR A 31 5.81 1.30 -4.59
N MET A 32 7.02 0.79 -4.84
CA MET A 32 7.23 -0.43 -5.63
C MET A 32 6.61 -1.66 -4.96
N HIS A 33 6.70 -1.75 -3.63
CA HIS A 33 6.08 -2.84 -2.88
C HIS A 33 4.55 -2.81 -3.02
N LEU A 34 3.92 -1.64 -2.86
CA LEU A 34 2.48 -1.48 -3.07
C LEU A 34 2.05 -1.83 -4.49
N THR A 35 2.84 -1.41 -5.48
CA THR A 35 2.58 -1.72 -6.90
C THR A 35 2.67 -3.23 -7.15
N SER A 36 3.71 -3.89 -6.62
CA SER A 36 3.87 -5.34 -6.80
C SER A 36 2.76 -6.12 -6.12
N MET A 37 2.24 -5.65 -4.98
CA MET A 37 1.08 -6.27 -4.32
C MET A 37 -0.18 -6.23 -5.19
N ILE A 38 -0.47 -5.09 -5.83
CA ILE A 38 -1.61 -4.95 -6.75
C ILE A 38 -1.46 -5.84 -7.99
N LEU A 39 -0.24 -5.97 -8.50
CA LEU A 39 0.06 -6.79 -9.68
C LEU A 39 0.14 -8.28 -9.35
N SER A 40 0.40 -8.63 -8.09
CA SER A 40 0.42 -10.02 -7.66
C SER A 40 -1.00 -10.61 -7.70
N MET A 41 -1.14 -11.85 -8.17
CA MET A 41 -2.41 -12.60 -8.13
C MET A 41 -2.75 -13.07 -6.70
N THR A 42 -2.16 -12.45 -5.68
CA THR A 42 -2.39 -12.78 -4.28
C THR A 42 -3.81 -12.39 -3.89
N THR A 43 -4.45 -13.19 -3.04
CA THR A 43 -5.78 -12.91 -2.51
C THR A 43 -5.73 -11.72 -1.54
N MET A 44 -5.85 -10.52 -2.09
CA MET A 44 -6.09 -9.29 -1.35
C MET A 44 -7.58 -9.04 -1.17
N THR A 45 -7.95 -8.46 -0.03
CA THR A 45 -9.34 -8.04 0.17
C THR A 45 -9.66 -6.84 -0.74
N PRO A 46 -10.93 -6.67 -1.19
CA PRO A 46 -11.33 -5.48 -1.95
C PRO A 46 -11.10 -4.17 -1.20
N PHE A 47 -11.09 -4.21 0.14
CA PHE A 47 -10.80 -3.06 0.97
C PHE A 47 -9.33 -2.66 0.92
N ASP A 48 -8.42 -3.62 1.09
CA ASP A 48 -6.98 -3.38 1.00
C ASP A 48 -6.60 -2.90 -0.41
N ARG A 49 -7.18 -3.50 -1.44
CA ARG A 49 -6.96 -3.10 -2.84
C ARG A 49 -7.35 -1.64 -3.09
N ARG A 50 -8.52 -1.22 -2.60
CA ARG A 50 -8.97 0.18 -2.73
C ARG A 50 -8.02 1.14 -2.03
N ARG A 51 -7.57 0.81 -0.82
CA ARG A 51 -6.63 1.66 -0.08
C ARG A 51 -5.27 1.79 -0.76
N ILE A 52 -4.74 0.70 -1.31
CA ILE A 52 -3.47 0.76 -2.04
C ILE A 52 -3.64 1.63 -3.29
N ASN A 53 -4.70 1.44 -4.06
CA ASN A 53 -4.98 2.28 -5.23
C ASN A 53 -5.05 3.77 -4.86
N GLN A 54 -5.73 4.13 -3.76
CA GLN A 54 -5.80 5.52 -3.29
C GLN A 54 -4.42 6.13 -3.03
N VAL A 55 -3.49 5.36 -2.45
CA VAL A 55 -2.11 5.82 -2.23
C VAL A 55 -1.38 6.01 -3.55
N LEU A 56 -1.49 5.05 -4.47
CA LEU A 56 -0.82 5.13 -5.78
C LEU A 56 -1.35 6.31 -6.62
N ASP A 57 -2.67 6.53 -6.60
CA ASP A 57 -3.33 7.65 -7.28
C ASP A 57 -2.91 8.99 -6.67
N ALA A 58 -2.80 9.06 -5.33
CA ALA A 58 -2.37 10.26 -4.63
C ALA A 58 -0.90 10.62 -4.95
N VAL A 59 -0.05 9.63 -5.20
CA VAL A 59 1.32 9.85 -5.71
C VAL A 59 1.29 10.32 -7.16
N GLN A 60 0.49 9.70 -8.03
CA GLN A 60 0.37 10.10 -9.44
C GLN A 60 -0.17 11.52 -9.62
N THR A 61 -1.11 11.92 -8.75
CA THR A 61 -1.71 13.27 -8.73
C THR A 61 -0.87 14.28 -7.95
N GLN A 62 0.34 13.93 -7.53
CA GLN A 62 1.27 14.79 -6.78
C GLN A 62 0.74 15.30 -5.42
N GLN A 63 -0.30 14.66 -4.88
CA GLN A 63 -0.78 14.92 -3.52
C GLN A 63 0.14 14.31 -2.46
N ILE A 64 0.92 13.29 -2.84
CA ILE A 64 1.91 12.61 -1.99
C ILE A 64 3.25 12.66 -2.71
N THR A 65 4.29 13.08 -1.99
CA THR A 65 5.63 13.18 -2.54
C THR A 65 6.31 11.81 -2.53
N LEU A 66 6.79 11.38 -3.70
CA LEU A 66 7.65 10.21 -3.82
C LEU A 66 9.09 10.61 -3.48
N LEU A 67 9.65 9.98 -2.45
CA LEU A 67 11.04 10.13 -2.02
C LEU A 67 11.89 8.97 -2.58
N ASP A 68 13.15 9.25 -2.94
CA ASP A 68 14.13 8.22 -3.34
C ASP A 68 14.70 7.49 -2.11
#